data_AF-A0AAV7CVY1-F1
#
_entry.id   AF-A0AAV7CVY1-F1
#
_cell.length_a   1.000
_cell.length_b   1.000
_cell.length_c   1.000
_cell.angle_alpha   90.00
_cell.angle_beta   90.00
_cell.angle_gamma   90.00
#
_symmetry.space_group_name_H-M   'P 1'
#
loop_
_entity.id
_entity.type
_entity.pdbx_description
1 polymer ?
#
loop_
_entity_poly.entity_id
_entity_poly.type
_entity_poly.pdbx_seq_one_letter_code
_entity_poly.pdbx_strand_id
1 'polypeptide(L)'
;MDWTIYEEYSTHFQQNYQIETRLSGFGGSYSLNSAVRFECQPGFVMKGSSSIICNINSRWEPDIPQCLSTCGAPPLSYFAVLEEDSASHIYVDGTTLHYKCKPGYERNPSINNSITCVGRSWSALAEFCSPISCGDPGEVIHAERSNSQFTFGSKIFYTCEQGYEMMTLTNFRECRANGTWSNGEIICSVVCQRPTVPNSRFFAIKRVYFPNEVVTVLCDKGFVLSGSSSITCSSVGQWEPSPPRCNVTCQFPEVANAEVKLGFKKGEYLENDILEFECKNGYTISGSSAIKCSSEGRWRPHPPECKYYPIPLIIGIVVGVCLTAAIAFGLWWYKTKSKSGLGSRNTI
;
A
#
# COMPACT_ATOMS: atom_id res chain seq x y z
N MET A 1 -77.85 -2.00 -68.86
CA MET A 1 -78.07 -3.18 -68.01
C MET A 1 -77.35 -2.89 -66.72
N ASP A 2 -78.11 -2.33 -65.79
CA ASP A 2 -77.72 -2.02 -64.43
C ASP A 2 -77.41 -3.30 -63.66
N TRP A 3 -76.30 -3.30 -62.92
CA TRP A 3 -75.99 -4.33 -61.94
C TRP A 3 -75.46 -3.65 -60.69
N THR A 4 -76.39 -3.28 -59.81
CA THR A 4 -76.16 -2.86 -58.43
C THR A 4 -75.61 -4.06 -57.64
N ILE A 5 -74.35 -3.96 -57.21
CA ILE A 5 -73.80 -4.85 -56.19
C ILE A 5 -74.47 -4.45 -54.87
N TYR A 6 -75.17 -5.41 -54.28
CA TYR A 6 -76.03 -5.26 -53.09
C TYR A 6 -75.34 -4.51 -51.94
N GLU A 7 -76.13 -3.61 -51.32
CA GLU A 7 -75.79 -2.72 -50.21
C GLU A 7 -75.27 -3.42 -48.93
N GLU A 8 -75.42 -4.74 -48.79
CA GLU A 8 -74.98 -5.49 -47.60
C GLU A 8 -73.46 -5.52 -47.39
N TYR A 9 -72.67 -5.33 -48.45
CA TYR A 9 -71.21 -5.26 -48.32
C TYR A 9 -70.71 -3.85 -48.00
N SER A 10 -71.48 -2.79 -48.27
CA SER A 10 -71.03 -1.39 -48.15
C SER A 10 -71.02 -0.88 -46.70
N THR A 11 -72.01 -1.26 -45.90
CA THR A 11 -72.10 -0.91 -44.47
C THR A 11 -71.12 -1.73 -43.64
N HIS A 12 -70.89 -2.99 -44.01
CA HIS A 12 -69.84 -3.83 -43.40
C HIS A 12 -68.42 -3.38 -43.79
N PHE A 13 -68.23 -2.84 -45.01
CA PHE A 13 -66.99 -2.19 -45.45
C PHE A 13 -66.68 -0.94 -44.63
N GLN A 14 -67.71 -0.16 -44.29
CA GLN A 14 -67.56 1.05 -43.49
C GLN A 14 -67.32 0.74 -41.99
N GLN A 15 -67.92 -0.29 -41.41
CA GLN A 15 -67.73 -0.54 -39.98
C GLN A 15 -66.39 -1.19 -39.61
N ASN A 16 -65.80 -2.03 -40.48
CA ASN A 16 -64.55 -2.75 -40.17
C ASN A 16 -63.26 -2.07 -40.66
N TYR A 17 -63.33 -1.17 -41.65
CA TYR A 17 -62.13 -0.59 -42.29
C TYR A 17 -62.00 0.95 -42.17
N GLN A 18 -63.00 1.65 -41.59
CA GLN A 18 -63.00 3.12 -41.47
C GLN A 18 -62.08 3.70 -40.40
N ILE A 19 -61.42 2.88 -39.57
CA ILE A 19 -60.61 3.45 -38.48
C ILE A 19 -59.18 3.75 -38.93
N GLU A 20 -58.69 3.24 -40.07
CA GLU A 20 -57.24 3.17 -40.32
C GLU A 20 -56.76 3.59 -41.72
N THR A 21 -57.61 4.14 -42.60
CA THR A 21 -57.17 4.58 -43.94
C THR A 21 -57.65 5.98 -44.35
N ARG A 22 -56.80 6.75 -45.04
CA ARG A 22 -57.18 8.02 -45.70
C ARG A 22 -57.61 7.69 -47.13
N LEU A 23 -58.89 7.90 -47.43
CA LEU A 23 -59.50 7.46 -48.69
C LEU A 23 -59.64 8.62 -49.68
N SER A 24 -59.15 8.47 -50.91
CA SER A 24 -59.44 9.37 -52.03
C SER A 24 -60.03 8.59 -53.21
N GLY A 25 -61.21 9.00 -53.71
CA GLY A 25 -61.81 8.46 -54.94
C GLY A 25 -63.07 7.60 -54.78
N PHE A 26 -63.84 7.72 -53.69
CA PHE A 26 -65.11 7.00 -53.57
C PHE A 26 -66.25 7.68 -54.33
N GLY A 27 -66.93 6.92 -55.19
CA GLY A 27 -68.22 7.24 -55.80
C GLY A 27 -69.24 6.13 -55.48
N GLY A 28 -70.54 6.39 -55.68
CA GLY A 28 -71.62 5.43 -55.38
C GLY A 28 -71.60 4.15 -56.23
N SER A 29 -70.76 4.07 -57.27
CA SER A 29 -70.58 2.90 -58.13
C SER A 29 -69.19 2.92 -58.79
N TYR A 30 -68.62 1.74 -59.03
CA TYR A 30 -67.34 1.58 -59.74
C TYR A 30 -67.53 0.75 -61.01
N SER A 31 -66.98 1.22 -62.13
CA SER A 31 -66.99 0.50 -63.40
C SER A 31 -65.74 -0.36 -63.59
N LEU A 32 -65.76 -1.23 -64.60
CA LEU A 32 -64.59 -1.97 -65.07
C LEU A 32 -63.37 -1.03 -65.22
N ASN A 33 -62.20 -1.48 -64.74
CA ASN A 33 -60.93 -0.74 -64.68
C ASN A 33 -60.89 0.45 -63.71
N SER A 34 -61.90 0.64 -62.85
CA SER A 34 -61.80 1.61 -61.75
C SER A 34 -60.66 1.22 -60.82
N ALA A 35 -59.83 2.20 -60.44
CA ALA A 35 -58.72 2.00 -59.52
C ALA A 35 -58.97 2.78 -58.23
N VAL A 36 -58.76 2.13 -57.09
CA VAL A 36 -58.85 2.73 -55.75
C VAL A 36 -57.49 2.65 -55.10
N ARG A 37 -57.05 3.75 -54.48
CA ARG A 37 -55.79 3.83 -53.74
C ARG A 37 -56.07 3.89 -52.23
N PHE A 38 -55.32 3.09 -51.48
CA PHE A 38 -55.36 3.03 -50.02
C PHE A 38 -54.12 3.70 -49.44
N GLU A 39 -54.27 4.28 -48.25
CA GLU A 39 -53.19 4.85 -47.44
C GLU A 39 -53.51 4.51 -45.99
N CYS A 40 -52.58 3.87 -45.28
CA CYS A 40 -52.77 3.58 -43.86
C CYS A 40 -52.51 4.84 -43.01
N GLN A 41 -53.22 4.95 -41.89
CA GLN A 41 -52.98 5.99 -40.90
C GLN A 41 -51.57 5.90 -40.29
N PRO A 42 -51.03 7.00 -39.73
CA PRO A 42 -49.75 6.99 -39.02
C PRO A 42 -49.71 5.91 -37.93
N GLY A 43 -48.62 5.13 -37.90
CA GLY A 43 -48.45 4.01 -36.95
C GLY A 43 -48.98 2.65 -37.44
N PHE A 44 -49.44 2.60 -38.69
CA PHE A 44 -49.81 1.37 -39.38
C PHE A 44 -49.00 1.20 -40.65
N VAL A 45 -48.72 -0.07 -40.99
CA VAL A 45 -48.03 -0.43 -42.22
C VAL A 45 -48.95 -1.27 -43.08
N MET A 46 -48.98 -0.95 -44.38
CA MET A 46 -49.82 -1.62 -45.35
C MET A 46 -49.25 -3.00 -45.70
N LYS A 47 -50.08 -4.02 -45.57
CA LYS A 47 -49.86 -5.36 -46.09
C LYS A 47 -50.77 -5.58 -47.31
N GLY A 48 -50.18 -5.69 -48.49
CA GLY A 48 -50.90 -5.82 -49.76
C GLY A 48 -50.58 -4.66 -50.71
N SER A 49 -51.36 -4.52 -51.78
CA SER A 49 -51.13 -3.45 -52.76
C SER A 49 -51.83 -2.16 -52.38
N SER A 50 -51.12 -1.03 -52.50
CA SER A 50 -51.68 0.31 -52.24
C SER A 50 -52.71 0.77 -53.26
N SER A 51 -52.87 0.04 -54.36
CA SER A 51 -53.91 0.27 -55.36
C SER A 51 -54.49 -1.05 -55.85
N ILE A 52 -55.81 -1.12 -55.98
CA ILE A 52 -56.54 -2.28 -56.50
C ILE A 52 -57.44 -1.84 -57.65
N ILE A 53 -57.71 -2.75 -58.60
CA ILE A 53 -58.48 -2.46 -59.82
C ILE A 53 -59.69 -3.39 -59.89
N CYS A 54 -60.84 -2.86 -60.32
CA CYS A 54 -62.04 -3.66 -60.58
C CYS A 54 -61.89 -4.40 -61.92
N ASN A 55 -61.81 -5.73 -61.86
CA ASN A 55 -61.59 -6.58 -63.03
C ASN A 55 -62.89 -6.94 -63.78
N ILE A 56 -62.76 -7.67 -64.90
CA ILE A 56 -63.88 -8.09 -65.76
C ILE A 56 -64.92 -8.98 -65.06
N ASN A 57 -64.54 -9.59 -63.94
CA ASN A 57 -65.40 -10.46 -63.14
C ASN A 57 -66.05 -9.71 -61.97
N SER A 58 -66.01 -8.38 -61.99
CA SER A 58 -66.50 -7.51 -60.91
C SER A 58 -65.87 -7.81 -59.55
N ARG A 59 -64.60 -8.22 -59.55
CA ARG A 59 -63.79 -8.43 -58.34
C ARG A 59 -62.64 -7.44 -58.29
N TRP A 60 -62.25 -7.06 -57.07
CA TRP A 60 -61.05 -6.28 -56.85
C TRP A 60 -59.82 -7.18 -56.96
N GLU A 61 -58.85 -6.73 -57.74
CA GLU A 61 -57.60 -7.44 -57.91
C GLU A 61 -56.42 -6.46 -57.90
N PRO A 62 -55.38 -6.70 -57.08
CA PRO A 62 -55.28 -7.76 -56.06
C PRO A 62 -56.23 -7.54 -54.87
N ASP A 63 -56.24 -8.48 -53.91
CA ASP A 63 -57.09 -8.39 -52.71
C ASP A 63 -56.87 -7.09 -51.92
N ILE A 64 -57.91 -6.68 -51.18
CA ILE A 64 -57.93 -5.45 -50.39
C ILE A 64 -56.76 -5.44 -49.39
N PRO A 65 -55.95 -4.37 -49.33
CA PRO A 65 -54.83 -4.28 -48.41
C PRO A 65 -55.28 -4.17 -46.95
N GLN A 66 -54.50 -4.77 -46.04
CA GLN A 66 -54.70 -4.67 -44.59
C GLN A 66 -53.73 -3.66 -44.00
N CYS A 67 -54.20 -2.82 -43.07
CA CYS A 67 -53.32 -1.98 -42.26
C CYS A 67 -52.97 -2.74 -40.98
N LEU A 68 -51.69 -3.02 -40.76
CA LEU A 68 -51.21 -3.69 -39.56
C LEU A 68 -50.64 -2.66 -38.61
N SER A 69 -51.10 -2.72 -37.36
CA SER A 69 -50.58 -1.86 -36.31
C SER A 69 -49.12 -2.22 -36.06
N THR A 70 -48.26 -1.23 -35.87
CA THR A 70 -46.85 -1.47 -35.57
C THR A 70 -46.51 -1.10 -34.14
N CYS A 71 -45.65 -1.90 -33.51
CA CYS A 71 -44.97 -1.50 -32.31
C CYS A 71 -43.78 -0.60 -32.64
N GLY A 72 -43.48 0.34 -31.74
CA GLY A 72 -42.29 1.17 -31.82
C GLY A 72 -41.01 0.39 -31.51
N ALA A 73 -39.93 1.11 -31.22
CA ALA A 73 -38.66 0.51 -30.83
C ALA A 73 -38.86 -0.44 -29.62
N PRO A 74 -38.21 -1.61 -29.62
CA PRO A 74 -38.28 -2.54 -28.52
C PRO A 74 -37.69 -1.94 -27.23
N PRO A 75 -38.17 -2.35 -26.04
CA PRO A 75 -37.69 -1.83 -24.77
C PRO A 75 -36.20 -2.14 -24.54
N LEU A 76 -35.46 -1.18 -23.98
CA LEU A 76 -34.06 -1.40 -23.61
C LEU A 76 -33.96 -2.18 -22.30
N SER A 77 -32.99 -3.09 -22.21
CA SER A 77 -32.66 -3.83 -21.00
C SER A 77 -31.22 -3.57 -20.56
N TYR A 78 -31.01 -3.44 -19.25
CA TYR A 78 -29.67 -3.31 -18.68
C TYR A 78 -28.92 -4.66 -18.69
N PHE A 79 -29.63 -5.78 -18.53
CA PHE A 79 -29.05 -7.12 -18.38
C PHE A 79 -29.12 -7.98 -19.65
N ALA A 80 -29.94 -7.61 -20.63
CA ALA A 80 -30.16 -8.36 -21.86
C ALA A 80 -30.04 -7.48 -23.11
N VAL A 81 -29.78 -8.10 -24.26
CA VAL A 81 -29.74 -7.47 -25.59
C VAL A 81 -30.63 -8.23 -26.55
N LEU A 82 -31.21 -7.51 -27.51
CA LEU A 82 -31.98 -8.12 -28.58
C LEU A 82 -31.07 -9.03 -29.42
N GLU A 83 -31.57 -10.20 -29.80
CA GLU A 83 -30.87 -11.08 -30.74
C GLU A 83 -30.85 -10.45 -32.14
N GLU A 84 -29.74 -10.60 -32.87
CA GLU A 84 -29.53 -9.95 -34.16
C GLU A 84 -30.62 -10.32 -35.18
N ASP A 85 -31.05 -11.58 -35.19
CA ASP A 85 -32.10 -12.09 -36.08
C ASP A 85 -33.50 -11.51 -35.78
N SER A 86 -33.69 -10.96 -34.59
CA SER A 86 -34.93 -10.30 -34.20
C SER A 86 -34.94 -8.80 -34.58
N ALA A 87 -33.82 -8.21 -34.99
CA ALA A 87 -33.74 -6.79 -35.28
C ALA A 87 -34.35 -6.44 -36.65
N SER A 88 -35.38 -5.58 -36.64
CA SER A 88 -36.03 -5.05 -37.84
C SER A 88 -36.24 -3.54 -37.72
N HIS A 89 -36.46 -2.88 -38.86
CA HIS A 89 -36.85 -1.46 -38.88
C HIS A 89 -38.35 -1.26 -38.56
N ILE A 90 -39.16 -2.31 -38.77
CA ILE A 90 -40.61 -2.27 -38.59
C ILE A 90 -41.07 -3.55 -37.88
N TYR A 91 -41.88 -3.40 -36.84
CA TYR A 91 -42.44 -4.50 -36.06
C TYR A 91 -43.96 -4.46 -36.09
N VAL A 92 -44.59 -5.37 -36.84
CA VAL A 92 -46.05 -5.46 -36.93
C VAL A 92 -46.65 -6.23 -35.75
N ASP A 93 -47.94 -6.05 -35.51
CA ASP A 93 -48.69 -6.80 -34.49
C ASP A 93 -48.49 -8.31 -34.64
N GLY A 94 -48.26 -9.01 -33.52
CA GLY A 94 -47.88 -10.42 -33.46
C GLY A 94 -46.39 -10.70 -33.62
N THR A 95 -45.55 -9.72 -33.98
CA THR A 95 -44.09 -9.91 -34.05
C THR A 95 -43.55 -10.29 -32.68
N THR A 96 -42.79 -11.38 -32.61
CA THR A 96 -42.12 -11.84 -31.39
C THR A 96 -40.62 -11.63 -31.50
N LEU A 97 -40.05 -11.00 -30.48
CA LEU A 97 -38.64 -10.67 -30.40
C LEU A 97 -37.98 -11.44 -29.27
N HIS A 98 -36.78 -11.96 -29.51
CA HIS A 98 -36.02 -12.71 -28.51
C HIS A 98 -34.82 -11.93 -28.01
N TYR A 99 -34.59 -12.00 -26.69
CA TYR A 99 -33.44 -11.36 -26.04
C TYR A 99 -32.46 -12.42 -25.53
N LYS A 100 -31.16 -12.13 -25.63
CA LYS A 100 -30.10 -12.90 -24.99
C LYS A 100 -29.48 -12.11 -23.84
N CYS A 101 -29.00 -12.80 -22.81
CA CYS A 101 -28.30 -12.13 -21.71
C CYS A 101 -27.00 -11.49 -22.18
N LYS A 102 -26.66 -10.33 -21.62
CA LYS A 102 -25.35 -9.70 -21.84
C LYS A 102 -24.23 -10.53 -21.20
N PRO A 103 -22.97 -10.37 -21.65
CA PRO A 103 -21.83 -10.98 -20.97
C PRO A 103 -21.82 -10.64 -19.47
N GLY A 104 -21.60 -11.65 -18.63
CA GLY A 104 -21.63 -11.50 -17.17
C GLY A 104 -23.01 -11.74 -16.51
N TYR A 105 -24.02 -12.08 -17.32
CA TYR A 105 -25.34 -12.46 -16.86
C TYR A 105 -25.68 -13.88 -17.33
N GLU A 106 -26.35 -14.64 -16.47
CA GLU A 106 -26.84 -15.99 -16.75
C GLU A 106 -28.36 -16.00 -16.98
N ARG A 107 -28.81 -16.94 -17.81
CA ARG A 107 -30.23 -17.10 -18.17
C ARG A 107 -30.93 -17.98 -17.16
N ASN A 108 -32.06 -17.50 -16.64
CA ASN A 108 -33.04 -18.35 -15.95
C ASN A 108 -33.95 -19.03 -16.99
N PRO A 109 -33.85 -20.36 -17.20
CA PRO A 109 -34.62 -21.07 -18.22
C PRO A 109 -36.12 -21.17 -17.89
N SER A 110 -36.53 -20.92 -16.64
CA SER A 110 -37.93 -20.95 -16.23
C SER A 110 -38.71 -19.71 -16.64
N ILE A 111 -38.03 -18.66 -17.12
CA ILE A 111 -38.63 -17.38 -17.50
C ILE A 111 -38.45 -17.17 -19.00
N ASN A 112 -39.52 -16.76 -19.67
CA ASN A 112 -39.48 -16.47 -21.10
C ASN A 112 -38.62 -15.21 -21.38
N ASN A 113 -37.80 -15.28 -22.42
CA ASN A 113 -36.91 -14.21 -22.88
C ASN A 113 -37.46 -13.45 -24.09
N SER A 114 -38.72 -13.69 -24.46
CA SER A 114 -39.35 -13.05 -25.60
C SER A 114 -40.41 -12.03 -25.21
N ILE A 115 -40.60 -11.05 -26.09
CA ILE A 115 -41.71 -10.11 -26.05
C ILE A 115 -42.48 -10.18 -27.35
N THR A 116 -43.77 -9.91 -27.30
CA THR A 116 -44.64 -9.92 -28.48
C THR A 116 -45.31 -8.56 -28.62
N CYS A 117 -45.38 -8.06 -29.86
CA CYS A 117 -46.14 -6.86 -30.19
C CYS A 117 -47.64 -7.19 -30.13
N VAL A 118 -48.37 -6.54 -29.23
CA VAL A 118 -49.81 -6.72 -29.03
C VAL A 118 -50.49 -5.36 -28.94
N GLY A 119 -51.35 -5.04 -29.89
CA GLY A 119 -52.14 -3.82 -29.88
C GLY A 119 -51.28 -2.56 -29.79
N ARG A 120 -50.25 -2.47 -30.65
CA ARG A 120 -49.23 -1.39 -30.72
C ARG A 120 -48.25 -1.29 -29.55
N SER A 121 -48.35 -2.15 -28.53
CA SER A 121 -47.46 -2.16 -27.38
C SER A 121 -46.70 -3.48 -27.27
N TRP A 122 -45.48 -3.42 -26.76
CA TRP A 122 -44.73 -4.64 -26.43
C TRP A 122 -45.28 -5.26 -25.14
N SER A 123 -45.37 -6.59 -25.11
CA SER A 123 -45.59 -7.32 -23.86
C SER A 123 -44.44 -7.05 -22.88
N ALA A 124 -44.72 -7.20 -21.58
CA ALA A 124 -43.73 -6.97 -20.53
C ALA A 124 -42.51 -7.91 -20.70
N LEU A 125 -41.31 -7.33 -20.66
CA LEU A 125 -40.06 -8.10 -20.63
C LEU A 125 -39.80 -8.55 -19.19
N ALA A 126 -39.90 -9.86 -18.94
CA ALA A 126 -39.62 -10.42 -17.62
C ALA A 126 -38.11 -10.40 -17.30
N GLU A 127 -37.76 -10.44 -16.01
CA GLU A 127 -36.35 -10.50 -15.56
C GLU A 127 -35.79 -11.93 -15.66
N PHE A 128 -35.44 -12.35 -16.88
CA PHE A 128 -34.90 -13.68 -17.15
C PHE A 128 -33.37 -13.78 -17.08
N CYS A 129 -32.66 -12.66 -16.87
CA CYS A 129 -31.21 -12.61 -16.73
C CYS A 129 -30.81 -12.15 -15.33
N SER A 130 -29.97 -12.92 -14.65
CA SER A 130 -29.37 -12.57 -13.35
C SER A 130 -27.85 -12.42 -13.49
N PRO A 131 -27.19 -11.58 -12.67
CA PRO A 131 -25.74 -11.46 -12.73
C PRO A 131 -25.09 -12.77 -12.27
N ILE A 132 -24.05 -13.21 -12.99
CA ILE A 132 -23.32 -14.44 -12.66
C ILE A 132 -22.70 -14.32 -11.26
N SER A 133 -22.83 -15.37 -10.45
CA SER A 133 -22.16 -15.47 -9.15
C SER A 133 -20.77 -16.09 -9.29
N CYS A 134 -19.74 -15.44 -8.75
CA CYS A 134 -18.39 -16.00 -8.64
C CYS A 134 -18.19 -16.86 -7.37
N GLY A 135 -19.20 -16.96 -6.50
CA GLY A 135 -19.09 -17.61 -5.20
C GLY A 135 -18.26 -16.81 -4.20
N ASP A 136 -18.27 -17.21 -2.92
CA ASP A 136 -17.43 -16.58 -1.90
C ASP A 136 -15.94 -16.89 -2.20
N PRO A 137 -15.06 -15.88 -2.36
CA PRO A 137 -13.63 -16.10 -2.62
C PRO A 137 -12.87 -16.72 -1.43
N GLY A 138 -13.52 -16.92 -0.29
CA GLY A 138 -12.93 -17.35 0.96
C GLY A 138 -12.32 -16.19 1.76
N GLU A 139 -11.86 -16.51 2.96
CA GLU A 139 -11.14 -15.59 3.81
C GLU A 139 -9.64 -15.55 3.46
N VAL A 140 -9.03 -14.39 3.64
CA VAL A 140 -7.58 -14.20 3.49
C VAL A 140 -7.01 -14.03 4.88
N ILE A 141 -6.02 -14.85 5.23
CA ILE A 141 -5.41 -14.84 6.56
C ILE A 141 -4.79 -13.46 6.82
N HIS A 142 -5.06 -12.89 7.99
CA HIS A 142 -4.60 -11.57 8.41
C HIS A 142 -5.10 -10.42 7.52
N ALA A 143 -6.28 -10.57 6.91
CA ALA A 143 -6.90 -9.54 6.10
C ALA A 143 -8.41 -9.44 6.33
N GLU A 144 -8.91 -8.22 6.34
CA GLU A 144 -10.33 -7.90 6.36
C GLU A 144 -10.82 -7.56 4.94
N ARG A 145 -12.03 -8.04 4.59
CA ARG A 145 -12.66 -7.78 3.28
C ARG A 145 -13.69 -6.65 3.36
N SER A 146 -13.81 -5.85 2.29
CA SER A 146 -14.65 -4.64 2.27
C SER A 146 -16.16 -4.88 2.19
N ASN A 147 -16.60 -5.97 1.55
CA ASN A 147 -18.01 -6.30 1.35
C ASN A 147 -18.20 -7.80 1.04
N SER A 148 -19.45 -8.23 0.92
CA SER A 148 -19.85 -9.62 0.64
C SER A 148 -20.71 -9.75 -0.63
N GLN A 149 -20.47 -8.90 -1.64
CA GLN A 149 -21.14 -9.01 -2.94
C GLN A 149 -20.30 -9.85 -3.90
N PHE A 150 -20.85 -10.97 -4.38
CA PHE A 150 -20.12 -11.99 -5.14
C PHE A 150 -20.59 -12.14 -6.59
N THR A 151 -21.32 -11.16 -7.10
CA THR A 151 -21.88 -11.18 -8.45
C THR A 151 -21.04 -10.39 -9.44
N PHE A 152 -21.24 -10.64 -10.73
CA PHE A 152 -20.50 -10.03 -11.83
C PHE A 152 -20.35 -8.50 -11.68
N GLY A 153 -19.11 -8.02 -11.85
CA GLY A 153 -18.75 -6.60 -11.71
C GLY A 153 -18.42 -6.17 -10.27
N SER A 154 -18.70 -7.01 -9.28
CA SER A 154 -18.33 -6.72 -7.88
C SER A 154 -16.81 -6.73 -7.70
N LYS A 155 -16.30 -5.77 -6.93
CA LYS A 155 -14.90 -5.70 -6.48
C LYS A 155 -14.85 -5.79 -4.96
N ILE A 156 -14.10 -6.76 -4.46
CA ILE A 156 -13.82 -6.93 -3.04
C ILE A 156 -12.42 -6.44 -2.78
N PHE A 157 -12.29 -5.45 -1.90
CA PHE A 157 -11.00 -4.94 -1.45
C PHE A 157 -10.61 -5.62 -0.13
N TYR A 158 -9.31 -5.85 0.02
CA TYR A 158 -8.69 -6.48 1.18
C TYR A 158 -7.78 -5.48 1.86
N THR A 159 -7.86 -5.42 3.18
CA THR A 159 -7.01 -4.60 4.04
C THR A 159 -6.30 -5.51 5.03
N CYS A 160 -4.98 -5.45 5.09
CA CYS A 160 -4.22 -6.27 6.04
C CYS A 160 -4.45 -5.79 7.49
N GLU A 161 -4.46 -6.73 8.42
CA GLU A 161 -4.53 -6.46 9.85
C GLU A 161 -3.28 -5.70 10.36
N GLN A 162 -3.37 -5.13 11.56
CA GLN A 162 -2.26 -4.41 12.17
C GLN A 162 -1.02 -5.32 12.33
N GLY A 163 0.14 -4.85 11.82
CA GLY A 163 1.39 -5.61 11.85
C GLY A 163 1.63 -6.48 10.61
N TYR A 164 0.67 -6.51 9.70
CA TYR A 164 0.77 -7.16 8.40
C TYR A 164 0.75 -6.12 7.28
N GLU A 165 1.45 -6.41 6.20
CA GLU A 165 1.49 -5.56 5.01
C GLU A 165 1.18 -6.38 3.77
N MET A 166 0.63 -5.70 2.78
CA MET A 166 0.25 -6.33 1.52
C MET A 166 1.49 -6.66 0.70
N MET A 167 1.68 -7.94 0.41
CA MET A 167 2.80 -8.43 -0.39
C MET A 167 2.49 -8.41 -1.89
N THR A 168 1.21 -8.47 -2.24
CA THR A 168 0.70 -8.56 -3.61
C THR A 168 0.53 -7.18 -4.24
N LEU A 169 0.64 -7.09 -5.56
CA LEU A 169 0.53 -5.81 -6.29
C LEU A 169 -0.86 -5.20 -6.21
N THR A 170 -1.88 -6.03 -6.09
CA THR A 170 -3.29 -5.63 -6.00
C THR A 170 -3.85 -6.03 -4.66
N ASN A 171 -4.78 -5.21 -4.16
CA ASN A 171 -5.51 -5.43 -2.92
C ASN A 171 -6.98 -5.81 -3.16
N PHE A 172 -7.35 -6.22 -4.37
CA PHE A 172 -8.74 -6.50 -4.69
C PHE A 172 -8.90 -7.72 -5.58
N ARG A 173 -10.09 -8.33 -5.51
CA ARG A 173 -10.57 -9.34 -6.46
C ARG A 173 -11.83 -8.84 -7.14
N GLU A 174 -11.93 -9.06 -8.45
CA GLU A 174 -13.07 -8.66 -9.29
C GLU A 174 -13.79 -9.89 -9.84
N CYS A 175 -15.12 -9.94 -9.71
CA CYS A 175 -15.92 -11.01 -10.26
C CYS A 175 -16.11 -10.83 -11.77
N ARG A 176 -15.54 -11.75 -12.56
CA ARG A 176 -15.49 -11.68 -14.02
C ARG A 176 -16.70 -12.36 -14.67
N ALA A 177 -16.92 -12.04 -15.94
CA ALA A 177 -18.06 -12.55 -16.72
C ALA A 177 -18.06 -14.08 -16.92
N ASN A 178 -16.95 -14.76 -16.65
CA ASN A 178 -16.82 -16.22 -16.70
C ASN A 178 -17.14 -16.89 -15.35
N GLY A 179 -17.60 -16.14 -14.34
CA GLY A 179 -17.92 -16.69 -13.01
C GLY A 179 -16.69 -16.99 -12.15
N THR A 180 -15.52 -16.45 -12.47
CA THR A 180 -14.32 -16.59 -11.62
C THR A 180 -13.87 -15.23 -11.08
N TRP A 181 -13.32 -15.22 -9.87
CA TRP A 181 -12.59 -14.07 -9.35
C TRP A 181 -11.34 -13.79 -10.19
N SER A 182 -10.90 -12.54 -10.27
CA SER A 182 -9.65 -12.18 -10.91
C SER A 182 -8.45 -12.90 -10.27
N ASN A 183 -7.53 -13.39 -11.11
CA ASN A 183 -6.35 -14.20 -10.73
C ASN A 183 -5.25 -13.42 -9.96
N GLY A 184 -5.61 -12.64 -8.95
CA GLY A 184 -4.68 -12.06 -8.00
C GLY A 184 -4.75 -12.81 -6.68
N GLU A 185 -3.70 -13.57 -6.35
CA GLU A 185 -3.50 -13.97 -4.96
C GLU A 185 -3.42 -12.69 -4.11
N ILE A 186 -4.01 -12.72 -2.92
CA ILE A 186 -3.94 -11.62 -1.96
C ILE A 186 -3.21 -12.20 -0.76
N ILE A 187 -2.06 -11.61 -0.44
CA ILE A 187 -1.19 -12.12 0.63
C ILE A 187 -0.87 -10.95 1.55
N CYS A 188 -1.30 -11.08 2.80
CA CYS A 188 -0.87 -10.24 3.90
C CYS A 188 0.24 -10.99 4.65
N SER A 189 1.42 -10.38 4.72
CA SER A 189 2.58 -10.97 5.38
C SER A 189 2.96 -10.15 6.61
N VAL A 190 3.34 -10.82 7.69
CA VAL A 190 3.84 -10.15 8.88
C VAL A 190 5.11 -9.38 8.53
N VAL A 191 5.28 -8.18 9.08
CA VAL A 191 6.45 -7.36 8.80
C VAL A 191 7.19 -6.96 10.06
N CYS A 192 8.50 -6.81 9.90
CA CYS A 192 9.32 -6.16 10.91
C CYS A 192 9.31 -4.65 10.67
N GLN A 193 9.00 -3.91 11.73
CA GLN A 193 9.17 -2.46 11.73
C GLN A 193 10.66 -2.11 11.63
N ARG A 194 10.97 -0.93 11.10
CA ARG A 194 12.35 -0.44 11.06
C ARG A 194 13.02 -0.59 12.45
N PRO A 195 14.18 -1.27 12.54
CA PRO A 195 14.87 -1.45 13.79
C PRO A 195 15.34 -0.08 14.32
N THR A 196 15.11 0.17 15.60
CA THR A 196 15.53 1.43 16.24
C THR A 196 16.87 1.22 16.92
N VAL A 197 17.95 1.62 16.25
CA VAL A 197 19.31 1.58 16.79
C VAL A 197 19.89 3.00 16.79
N PRO A 198 19.95 3.69 17.94
CA PRO A 198 20.51 5.04 18.03
C PRO A 198 21.99 5.08 17.63
N ASN A 199 22.45 6.23 17.12
CA ASN A 199 23.84 6.45 16.67
C ASN A 199 24.28 5.40 15.63
N SER A 200 23.39 5.08 14.70
CA SER A 200 23.64 4.12 13.64
C SER A 200 23.04 4.57 12.31
N ARG A 201 23.53 3.96 11.23
CA ARG A 201 23.06 4.11 9.86
C ARG A 201 22.75 2.73 9.27
N PHE A 202 21.81 2.73 8.33
CA PHE A 202 21.33 1.54 7.65
C PHE A 202 21.57 1.65 6.13
N PHE A 203 21.87 0.53 5.48
CA PHE A 203 21.83 0.44 4.03
C PHE A 203 20.38 0.21 3.55
N ALA A 204 19.92 0.98 2.55
CA ALA A 204 18.58 0.89 1.94
C ALA A 204 17.41 0.94 2.94
N ILE A 205 17.05 2.16 3.35
CA ILE A 205 16.03 2.41 4.38
C ILE A 205 14.62 2.14 3.83
N LYS A 206 13.96 1.08 4.34
CA LYS A 206 12.53 0.83 4.16
C LYS A 206 11.76 1.22 5.42
N ARG A 207 10.44 1.39 5.33
CA ARG A 207 9.56 1.59 6.50
C ARG A 207 9.30 0.27 7.23
N VAL A 208 9.05 -0.77 6.44
CA VAL A 208 8.73 -2.13 6.86
C VAL A 208 9.60 -3.10 6.09
N TYR A 209 9.82 -4.28 6.68
CA TYR A 209 10.63 -5.35 6.10
C TYR A 209 9.85 -6.66 6.12
N PHE A 210 9.84 -7.36 4.99
CA PHE A 210 9.19 -8.66 4.87
C PHE A 210 10.09 -9.79 5.41
N PRO A 211 9.53 -10.99 5.70
CA PRO A 211 10.32 -12.11 6.19
C PRO A 211 11.50 -12.45 5.28
N ASN A 212 12.63 -12.80 5.89
CA ASN A 212 13.93 -13.06 5.27
C ASN A 212 14.66 -11.83 4.72
N GLU A 213 14.08 -10.63 4.78
CA GLU A 213 14.82 -9.42 4.47
C GLU A 213 15.86 -9.12 5.55
N VAL A 214 17.06 -8.75 5.10
CA VAL A 214 18.22 -8.50 5.96
C VAL A 214 18.52 -7.02 6.00
N VAL A 215 18.77 -6.52 7.21
CA VAL A 215 19.24 -5.16 7.44
C VAL A 215 20.64 -5.22 8.05
N THR A 216 21.57 -4.50 7.43
CA THR A 216 22.91 -4.30 7.99
C THR A 216 22.99 -2.97 8.71
N VAL A 217 23.40 -3.01 9.97
CA VAL A 217 23.52 -1.88 10.88
C VAL A 217 24.98 -1.49 11.03
N LEU A 218 25.27 -0.20 10.88
CA LEU A 218 26.60 0.36 11.06
C LEU A 218 26.53 1.48 12.08
N CYS A 219 27.41 1.46 13.07
CA CYS A 219 27.48 2.54 14.05
C CYS A 219 28.09 3.81 13.44
N ASP A 220 27.64 4.96 13.93
CA ASP A 220 28.22 6.25 13.61
C ASP A 220 29.63 6.39 14.22
N LYS A 221 30.39 7.38 13.76
CA LYS A 221 31.76 7.61 14.23
C LYS A 221 31.79 7.83 15.76
N GLY A 222 32.66 7.11 16.46
CA GLY A 222 32.80 7.17 17.93
C GLY A 222 32.00 6.12 18.69
N PHE A 223 31.24 5.29 17.97
CA PHE A 223 30.47 4.18 18.53
C PHE A 223 30.93 2.84 17.93
N VAL A 224 30.93 1.80 18.77
CA VAL A 224 31.26 0.43 18.37
C VAL A 224 30.03 -0.44 18.46
N LEU A 225 29.88 -1.31 17.46
CA LEU A 225 28.78 -2.25 17.37
C LEU A 225 28.93 -3.36 18.42
N SER A 226 27.87 -3.56 19.20
CA SER A 226 27.71 -4.64 20.15
C SER A 226 26.54 -5.52 19.71
N GLY A 227 26.83 -6.73 19.24
CA GLY A 227 25.87 -7.68 18.68
C GLY A 227 26.14 -8.01 17.21
N SER A 228 25.16 -8.58 16.52
CA SER A 228 25.29 -8.89 15.09
C SER A 228 25.09 -7.65 14.23
N SER A 229 25.98 -7.41 13.26
CA SER A 229 25.83 -6.30 12.31
C SER A 229 24.70 -6.53 11.31
N SER A 230 24.24 -7.77 11.16
CA SER A 230 23.17 -8.15 10.24
C SER A 230 22.04 -8.81 11.01
N ILE A 231 20.83 -8.28 10.83
CA ILE A 231 19.59 -8.77 11.44
C ILE A 231 18.60 -9.10 10.34
N THR A 232 17.87 -10.20 10.51
CA THR A 232 16.93 -10.71 9.52
C THR A 232 15.51 -10.60 10.09
N CYS A 233 14.56 -10.18 9.28
CA CYS A 233 13.17 -10.23 9.69
C CYS A 233 12.68 -11.68 9.69
N SER A 234 12.25 -12.18 10.84
CA SER A 234 11.77 -13.56 10.96
C SER A 234 10.34 -13.71 10.44
N SER A 235 9.89 -14.96 10.29
CA SER A 235 8.53 -15.29 9.87
C SER A 235 7.44 -14.92 10.90
N VAL A 236 7.83 -14.43 12.09
CA VAL A 236 6.92 -13.97 13.14
C VAL A 236 6.96 -12.45 13.34
N GLY A 237 7.63 -11.71 12.45
CA GLY A 237 7.71 -10.25 12.52
C GLY A 237 8.67 -9.72 13.58
N GLN A 238 9.68 -10.50 13.95
CA GLN A 238 10.72 -10.09 14.89
C GLN A 238 12.09 -10.07 14.24
N TRP A 239 12.95 -9.15 14.68
CA TRP A 239 14.33 -9.09 14.23
C TRP A 239 15.15 -10.19 14.90
N GLU A 240 15.78 -11.03 14.09
CA GLU A 240 16.60 -12.15 14.54
C GLU A 240 18.00 -12.10 13.88
N PRO A 241 19.08 -12.04 14.69
CA PRO A 241 19.08 -11.76 16.13
C PRO A 241 18.51 -10.37 16.44
N SER A 242 18.28 -10.08 17.72
CA SER A 242 17.75 -8.78 18.14
C SER A 242 18.65 -7.62 17.67
N PRO A 243 18.08 -6.42 17.44
CA PRO A 243 18.85 -5.29 16.93
C PRO A 243 20.09 -4.98 17.79
N PRO A 244 21.27 -4.78 17.17
CA PRO A 244 22.51 -4.52 17.91
C PRO A 244 22.47 -3.15 18.60
N ARG A 245 23.43 -2.92 19.49
CA ARG A 245 23.62 -1.62 20.15
C ARG A 245 24.90 -0.96 19.65
N CYS A 246 24.87 0.36 19.52
CA CYS A 246 26.06 1.17 19.27
C CYS A 246 26.52 1.77 20.59
N ASN A 247 27.57 1.19 21.17
CA ASN A 247 28.11 1.61 22.45
C ASN A 247 29.12 2.75 22.23
N VAL A 248 29.01 3.80 23.05
CA VAL A 248 30.00 4.88 23.02
C VAL A 248 31.36 4.35 23.46
N THR A 249 32.42 4.91 22.90
CA THR A 249 33.79 4.51 23.22
C THR A 249 34.62 5.66 23.77
N CYS A 250 35.54 5.35 24.66
CA CYS A 250 36.60 6.28 25.04
C CYS A 250 37.80 6.11 24.09
N GLN A 251 38.43 7.21 23.71
CA GLN A 251 39.70 7.21 22.98
C GLN A 251 40.87 7.11 23.95
N PHE A 252 42.02 6.59 23.53
CA PHE A 252 43.20 6.54 24.39
C PHE A 252 43.59 7.96 24.85
N PRO A 253 43.67 8.23 26.18
CA PRO A 253 44.09 9.53 26.66
C PRO A 253 45.62 9.61 26.60
N GLU A 254 46.14 10.56 25.83
CA GLU A 254 47.59 10.80 25.77
C GLU A 254 48.07 11.53 27.02
N VAL A 255 48.73 10.80 27.92
CA VAL A 255 49.33 11.35 29.14
C VAL A 255 50.84 11.47 28.95
N ALA A 256 51.35 12.71 28.95
CA ALA A 256 52.77 12.98 28.80
C ALA A 256 53.57 12.47 30.01
N ASN A 257 54.77 11.91 29.74
CA ASN A 257 55.66 11.35 30.76
C ASN A 257 55.06 10.24 31.64
N ALA A 258 54.03 9.55 31.14
CA ALA A 258 53.46 8.35 31.75
C ALA A 258 53.66 7.11 30.86
N GLU A 259 53.59 5.95 31.48
CA GLU A 259 53.52 4.63 30.87
C GLU A 259 52.27 3.92 31.39
N VAL A 260 51.67 3.05 30.56
CA VAL A 260 50.49 2.27 30.97
C VAL A 260 50.98 1.10 31.80
N LYS A 261 50.65 1.10 33.09
CA LYS A 261 50.97 0.05 34.05
C LYS A 261 49.98 -1.11 33.97
N LEU A 262 48.69 -0.80 33.81
CA LEU A 262 47.61 -1.78 33.66
C LEU A 262 46.76 -1.44 32.44
N GLY A 263 46.53 -2.45 31.60
CA GLY A 263 45.87 -2.30 30.32
C GLY A 263 46.86 -2.12 29.16
N PHE A 264 46.34 -1.77 27.99
CA PHE A 264 47.16 -1.57 26.78
C PHE A 264 46.49 -0.53 25.88
N LYS A 265 47.29 0.14 25.03
CA LYS A 265 46.80 1.08 24.03
C LYS A 265 45.91 0.35 23.01
N LYS A 266 44.62 0.67 23.00
CA LYS A 266 43.60 0.21 22.04
C LYS A 266 43.16 1.40 21.19
N GLY A 267 42.58 1.12 20.02
CA GLY A 267 41.90 2.17 19.24
C GLY A 267 40.70 2.74 19.98
N GLU A 268 39.91 1.88 20.62
CA GLU A 268 38.67 2.22 21.29
C GLU A 268 38.52 1.42 22.60
N TYR A 269 37.94 2.06 23.62
CA TYR A 269 37.71 1.49 24.95
C TYR A 269 36.22 1.48 25.25
N LEU A 270 35.72 0.37 25.79
CA LEU A 270 34.31 0.20 26.14
C LEU A 270 34.03 0.66 27.58
N GLU A 271 32.77 0.83 27.92
CA GLU A 271 32.36 1.14 29.30
C GLU A 271 32.98 0.15 30.29
N ASN A 272 33.47 0.66 31.41
CA ASN A 272 34.19 -0.07 32.46
C ASN A 272 35.60 -0.55 32.11
N ASP A 273 36.12 -0.33 30.89
CA ASP A 273 37.55 -0.51 30.63
C ASP A 273 38.36 0.42 31.54
N ILE A 274 39.45 -0.10 32.11
CA ILE A 274 40.32 0.62 33.06
C ILE A 274 41.72 0.74 32.46
N LEU A 275 42.31 1.92 32.59
CA LEU A 275 43.74 2.15 32.35
C LEU A 275 44.37 2.64 33.66
N GLU A 276 45.50 2.05 34.03
CA GLU A 276 46.35 2.55 35.11
C GLU A 276 47.66 3.07 34.54
N PHE A 277 48.06 4.26 34.98
CA PHE A 277 49.27 4.95 34.53
C PHE A 277 50.31 5.01 35.65
N GLU A 278 51.57 4.90 35.24
CA GLU A 278 52.75 5.10 36.07
C GLU A 278 53.63 6.17 35.42
N CYS A 279 54.09 7.15 36.20
CA CYS A 279 54.94 8.20 35.67
C CYS A 279 56.37 7.71 35.45
N LYS A 280 57.00 8.17 34.37
CA LYS A 280 58.43 7.92 34.09
C LYS A 280 59.32 8.51 35.19
N ASN A 281 60.53 7.99 35.30
CA ASN A 281 61.52 8.43 36.31
C ASN A 281 61.68 9.96 36.36
N GLY A 282 61.63 10.53 37.57
CA GLY A 282 61.72 11.98 37.80
C GLY A 282 60.39 12.72 37.81
N TYR A 283 59.28 12.04 37.49
CA TYR A 283 57.94 12.60 37.54
C TYR A 283 57.09 11.95 38.64
N THR A 284 56.14 12.71 39.18
CA THR A 284 55.18 12.25 40.18
C THR A 284 53.76 12.41 39.64
N ILE A 285 52.90 11.43 39.89
CA ILE A 285 51.53 11.42 39.39
C ILE A 285 50.66 12.43 40.16
N SER A 286 49.90 13.23 39.43
CA SER A 286 48.94 14.20 39.95
C SER A 286 47.53 13.79 39.51
N GLY A 287 46.68 13.45 40.47
CA GLY A 287 45.34 12.89 40.23
C GLY A 287 45.26 11.39 40.51
N SER A 288 44.30 10.72 39.88
CA SER A 288 44.11 9.27 40.05
C SER A 288 44.99 8.49 39.08
N SER A 289 45.75 7.51 39.57
CA SER A 289 46.57 6.63 38.72
C SER A 289 45.73 5.77 37.80
N ALA A 290 44.51 5.41 38.22
CA ALA A 290 43.57 4.62 37.44
C ALA A 290 42.38 5.46 36.96
N ILE A 291 41.99 5.25 35.70
CA ILE A 291 40.83 5.87 35.05
C ILE A 291 39.96 4.80 34.42
N LYS A 292 38.64 5.01 34.43
CA LYS A 292 37.65 4.09 33.88
C LYS A 292 36.83 4.78 32.79
N CYS A 293 36.57 4.09 31.68
CA CYS A 293 35.71 4.60 30.64
C CYS A 293 34.25 4.60 31.11
N SER A 294 33.59 5.76 31.07
CA SER A 294 32.19 5.91 31.47
C SER A 294 31.22 5.58 30.34
N SER A 295 29.95 5.40 30.68
CA SER A 295 28.83 5.27 29.74
C SER A 295 28.59 6.50 28.86
N GLU A 296 29.27 7.62 29.12
CA GLU A 296 29.24 8.85 28.32
C GLU A 296 30.42 8.95 27.34
N GLY A 297 31.28 7.94 27.26
CA GLY A 297 32.47 7.96 26.42
C GLY A 297 33.57 8.88 26.94
N ARG A 298 33.63 9.09 28.26
CA ARG A 298 34.64 9.93 28.91
C ARG A 298 35.39 9.14 29.98
N TRP A 299 36.69 9.39 30.10
CA TRP A 299 37.47 8.84 31.20
C TRP A 299 37.09 9.52 32.52
N ARG A 300 36.77 8.70 33.52
CA ARG A 300 36.43 9.13 34.88
C ARG A 300 37.22 8.30 35.90
N PRO A 301 37.94 8.95 36.84
CA PRO A 301 38.26 10.38 36.88
C PRO A 301 39.07 10.84 35.65
N HIS A 302 39.28 12.15 35.50
CA HIS A 302 40.03 12.71 34.36
C HIS A 302 41.45 12.10 34.30
N PRO A 303 42.06 11.94 33.09
CA PRO A 303 43.42 11.41 32.96
C PRO A 303 44.43 12.14 33.86
N PRO A 304 45.35 11.42 34.53
CA PRO A 304 46.32 12.02 35.43
C PRO A 304 47.37 12.85 34.68
N GLU A 305 48.07 13.72 35.41
CA GLU A 305 49.22 14.48 34.89
C GLU A 305 50.50 14.06 35.61
N CYS A 306 51.59 13.81 34.88
CA CYS A 306 52.90 13.56 35.46
C CYS A 306 53.67 14.87 35.60
N LYS A 307 53.89 15.32 36.84
CA LYS A 307 54.59 16.58 37.16
C LYS A 307 56.03 16.30 37.55
N TYR A 308 56.97 17.05 36.97
CA TYR A 308 58.38 16.96 37.31
C TYR A 308 58.63 17.67 38.64
N TYR A 309 59.19 16.97 39.62
CA TYR A 309 59.67 17.57 40.85
C TYR A 309 61.19 17.47 40.88
N PRO A 310 61.92 18.59 40.70
CA PRO A 310 63.36 18.59 40.95
C PRO A 310 63.56 18.27 42.44
N ILE A 311 64.32 17.22 42.73
CA ILE A 311 64.80 16.92 44.08
C ILE A 311 65.42 18.22 44.60
N PRO A 312 64.88 18.84 45.66
CA PRO A 312 65.43 20.09 46.11
C PRO A 312 66.87 19.82 46.54
N LEU A 313 67.78 20.67 46.07
CA LEU A 313 69.22 20.75 46.41
C LEU A 313 69.51 20.89 47.93
N ILE A 314 68.55 20.58 48.80
CA ILE A 314 68.60 20.63 50.25
C ILE A 314 69.63 19.64 50.81
N ILE A 315 69.96 18.55 50.13
CA ILE A 315 71.05 17.67 50.59
C ILE A 315 72.40 18.42 50.56
N GLY A 316 72.62 19.29 49.57
CA GLY A 316 73.82 20.14 49.51
C GLY A 316 73.85 21.20 50.63
N ILE A 317 72.70 21.79 50.96
CA ILE A 317 72.60 22.83 52.00
C ILE A 317 72.72 22.21 53.39
N VAL A 318 72.11 21.05 53.66
CA VAL A 318 72.21 20.37 54.96
C VAL A 318 73.64 19.87 55.21
N VAL A 319 74.31 19.32 54.19
CA VAL A 319 75.73 18.92 54.30
C VAL A 319 76.65 20.13 54.48
N GLY A 320 76.38 21.24 53.77
CA GLY A 320 77.12 22.49 53.93
C GLY A 320 76.93 23.15 55.30
N VAL A 321 75.70 23.19 55.83
CA VAL A 321 75.40 23.72 57.16
C VAL A 321 76.02 22.84 58.26
N CYS A 322 75.99 21.50 58.11
CA CYS A 322 76.67 20.59 59.04
C CYS A 322 78.21 20.77 59.03
N LEU A 323 78.82 20.95 57.86
CA LEU A 323 80.27 21.19 57.75
C LEU A 323 80.68 22.54 58.35
N THR A 324 79.91 23.60 58.11
CA THR A 324 80.17 24.92 58.71
C THR A 324 79.98 24.92 60.22
N ALA A 325 78.97 24.21 60.74
CA ALA A 325 78.77 24.04 62.18
C ALA A 325 79.90 23.24 62.84
N ALA A 326 80.42 22.20 62.18
CA ALA A 326 81.57 21.42 62.68
C ALA A 326 82.86 22.25 62.71
N ILE A 327 83.10 23.07 61.69
CA ILE A 327 84.26 24.00 61.65
C ILE A 327 84.12 25.08 62.74
N ALA A 328 82.91 25.63 62.93
CA ALA A 328 82.64 26.61 63.98
C ALA A 328 82.85 26.03 65.39
N PHE A 329 82.40 24.79 65.64
CA PHE A 329 82.67 24.08 66.88
C PHE A 329 84.17 23.78 67.08
N GLY A 330 84.88 23.38 66.02
CA GLY A 330 86.33 23.18 66.07
C GLY A 330 87.10 24.45 66.42
N LEU A 331 86.74 25.59 65.81
CA LEU A 331 87.34 26.89 66.09
C LEU A 331 86.97 27.42 67.49
N TRP A 332 85.74 27.17 67.97
CA TRP A 332 85.33 27.49 69.33
C TRP A 332 86.12 26.68 70.37
N TRP A 333 86.30 25.37 70.13
CA TRP A 333 87.08 24.49 71.00
C TRP A 333 88.58 24.84 71.02
N TYR A 334 89.14 25.25 69.87
CA TYR A 334 90.51 25.76 69.78
C TYR A 334 90.69 27.05 70.59
N LYS A 335 89.75 28.00 70.51
CA LYS A 335 89.78 29.26 71.27
C LYS A 335 89.62 29.07 72.79
N THR A 336 88.83 28.10 73.24
CA THR A 336 88.65 27.83 74.68
C THR A 336 89.87 27.14 75.30
N LYS A 337 90.57 26.27 74.56
CA LYS A 337 91.81 25.63 75.02
C LYS A 337 93.01 26.59 75.10
N SER A 338 93.01 27.67 74.29
CA SER A 338 94.06 28.69 74.33
C SER A 338 93.98 29.66 75.51
N LYS A 339 92.88 29.68 76.29
CA LYS A 339 92.67 30.64 77.39
C LYS A 339 92.88 30.08 78.80
N SER A 340 93.20 28.80 78.97
CA SER A 340 93.36 28.14 80.29
C SER A 340 94.81 27.85 80.69
N GLY A 341 95.77 28.64 80.21
CA GLY A 341 97.18 28.53 80.60
C GLY A 341 97.84 29.88 80.83
N LEU A 342 97.56 30.53 81.97
CA LEU A 342 98.46 31.47 82.65
C LEU A 342 97.78 31.98 83.95
N GLY A 343 98.45 31.85 85.11
CA GLY A 343 98.16 32.71 86.28
C GLY A 343 97.85 32.01 87.61
N SER A 344 98.90 31.53 88.28
CA SER A 344 98.96 31.28 89.72
C SER A 344 99.18 32.60 90.50
N ARG A 345 98.49 32.82 91.65
CA ARG A 345 99.08 33.20 92.96
C ARG A 345 98.07 33.71 94.01
N ASN A 346 98.16 33.10 95.19
CA ASN A 346 98.17 33.60 96.59
C ASN A 346 97.30 34.79 97.04
N THR A 347 96.60 34.63 98.17
CA THR A 347 96.93 35.22 99.51
C THR A 347 95.97 34.65 100.57
N ILE A 348 96.52 33.99 101.59
CA ILE A 348 96.53 34.31 103.05
C ILE A 348 95.20 34.04 103.75
#